data_AF-A0A6N9AJF3-F1
#
_entry.id   AF-A0A6N9AJF3-F1
#
_cell.length_a   1.000
_cell.length_b   1.000
_cell.length_c   1.000
_cell.angle_alpha   90.00
_cell.angle_beta   90.00
_cell.angle_gamma   90.00
#
_symmetry.space_group_name_H-M   'P 1'
#
loop_
_entity.id
_entity.type
_entity.pdbx_description
1 polymer ?
#
loop_
_entity_poly.entity_id
_entity_poly.type
_entity_poly.pdbx_seq_one_letter_code
_entity_poly.pdbx_strand_id
1 'polypeptide(L)'
;MTSDTDLNNDSVQIPNPRLPAHCPGCASALKVTRLDCTECDTAVIGGFHLPPLARLAPEDQAFVLCFLQTGGNLKDMAEHYGVSYPTLRNRLDDLVAHLDSLVAADRPEEELGEASSFSQ
;
A
#
# COMPACT_ATOMS: atom_id res chain seq x y z
N MET A 1 3.02 -16.48 41.05
CA MET A 1 3.88 -17.44 40.34
C MET A 1 3.28 -17.57 38.94
N THR A 2 3.33 -16.50 38.13
CA THR A 2 4.40 -16.12 37.17
C THR A 2 4.75 -17.24 36.20
N SER A 3 4.25 -17.07 34.98
CA SER A 3 4.70 -17.62 33.71
C SER A 3 3.62 -17.17 32.73
N ASP A 4 3.58 -15.89 32.34
CA ASP A 4 4.48 -15.31 31.32
C ASP A 4 4.76 -16.36 30.25
N THR A 5 3.77 -16.58 29.38
CA THR A 5 3.99 -17.29 28.13
C THR A 5 4.50 -16.26 27.15
N ASP A 6 5.79 -16.37 26.89
CA ASP A 6 6.57 -15.59 25.95
C ASP A 6 5.82 -15.37 24.62
N LEU A 7 5.49 -14.11 24.34
CA LEU A 7 5.30 -13.60 22.98
C LEU A 7 6.68 -13.61 22.31
N ASN A 8 7.14 -14.79 21.95
CA ASN A 8 8.39 -14.97 21.22
C ASN A 8 8.29 -14.28 19.87
N ASN A 9 9.00 -13.16 19.80
CA ASN A 9 9.92 -12.76 18.75
C ASN A 9 10.35 -13.91 17.82
N ASP A 10 9.53 -14.21 16.82
CA ASP A 10 9.98 -14.83 15.58
C ASP A 10 9.74 -13.81 14.47
N SER A 11 10.86 -13.29 13.98
CA SER A 11 11.02 -12.48 12.76
C SER A 11 9.83 -12.62 11.80
N VAL A 12 8.99 -11.57 11.74
CA VAL A 12 7.92 -11.45 10.77
C VAL A 12 8.55 -11.33 9.37
N GLN A 13 8.92 -12.46 8.78
CA GLN A 13 9.22 -12.54 7.36
C GLN A 13 7.88 -12.54 6.65
N ILE A 14 7.39 -11.35 6.30
CA ILE A 14 6.23 -11.22 5.42
C ILE A 14 6.71 -11.66 4.04
N PRO A 15 6.25 -12.80 3.48
CA PRO A 15 6.56 -13.16 2.13
C PRO A 15 5.75 -12.23 1.23
N ASN A 16 6.31 -11.07 0.90
CA ASN A 16 5.74 -10.21 -0.12
C ASN A 16 6.29 -10.70 -1.47
N PRO A 17 5.51 -11.46 -2.27
CA PRO A 17 5.95 -11.79 -3.62
C PRO A 17 6.26 -10.47 -4.33
N ARG A 18 7.47 -10.36 -4.91
CA ARG A 18 7.94 -9.12 -5.54
C ARG A 18 7.12 -8.83 -6.80
N LEU A 19 5.97 -8.21 -6.63
CA LEU A 19 5.17 -7.68 -7.72
C LEU A 19 5.88 -6.45 -8.26
N PRO A 20 6.39 -6.47 -9.51
CA PRO A 20 7.04 -5.30 -10.06
C PRO A 20 5.98 -4.22 -10.31
N ALA A 21 6.12 -3.08 -9.63
CA ALA A 21 5.29 -1.90 -9.91
C ALA A 21 5.73 -1.17 -11.20
N HIS A 22 6.99 -1.39 -11.63
CA HIS A 22 7.62 -0.71 -12.75
C HIS A 22 8.24 -1.72 -13.73
N CYS A 23 8.21 -1.38 -15.02
CA CYS A 23 8.78 -2.17 -16.10
C CYS A 23 10.32 -2.22 -15.98
N PRO A 24 10.96 -3.40 -15.95
CA PRO A 24 12.42 -3.50 -15.84
C PRO A 24 13.18 -2.98 -17.08
N GLY A 25 12.49 -2.76 -18.22
CA GLY A 25 13.11 -2.23 -19.43
C GLY A 25 13.07 -0.70 -19.55
N CYS A 26 11.98 -0.06 -19.13
CA CYS A 26 11.76 1.38 -19.33
C CYS A 26 11.38 2.15 -18.06
N ALA A 27 11.30 1.47 -16.90
CA ALA A 27 10.88 2.01 -15.61
C ALA A 27 9.45 2.60 -15.58
N SER A 28 8.66 2.49 -16.65
CA SER A 28 7.26 2.94 -16.67
C SER A 28 6.38 2.08 -15.75
N ALA A 29 5.32 2.66 -15.19
CA ALA A 29 4.37 1.95 -14.33
C ALA A 29 3.68 0.79 -15.08
N LEU A 30 3.61 -0.38 -14.44
CA LEU A 30 2.94 -1.56 -14.99
C LEU A 30 1.43 -1.54 -14.71
N LYS A 31 0.68 -2.18 -15.60
CA LYS A 31 -0.77 -2.43 -15.45
C LYS A 31 -1.02 -3.92 -15.32
N VAL A 32 -2.00 -4.29 -14.50
CA VAL A 32 -2.51 -5.66 -14.44
C VAL A 32 -3.42 -5.86 -15.64
N THR A 33 -3.16 -6.89 -16.44
CA THR A 33 -3.93 -7.17 -17.67
C THR A 33 -4.91 -8.33 -17.52
N ARG A 34 -4.66 -9.21 -16.55
CA ARG A 34 -5.40 -10.46 -16.35
C ARG A 34 -5.34 -10.91 -14.89
N LEU A 35 -6.48 -11.36 -14.37
CA LEU A 35 -6.62 -12.04 -13.09
C LEU A 35 -7.35 -13.37 -13.33
N ASP A 36 -6.78 -14.47 -12.84
CA ASP A 36 -7.36 -15.81 -12.99
C ASP A 36 -7.84 -16.31 -11.62
N CYS A 37 -9.09 -16.77 -11.55
CA CYS A 37 -9.62 -17.43 -10.37
C CYS A 37 -9.18 -18.89 -10.33
N THR A 38 -8.54 -19.30 -9.24
CA THR A 38 -8.01 -20.66 -9.06
C THR A 38 -9.08 -21.71 -8.73
N GLU A 39 -10.32 -21.30 -8.48
CA GLU A 39 -11.42 -22.19 -8.05
C GLU A 39 -12.39 -22.54 -9.19
N CYS A 40 -12.66 -21.58 -10.09
CA CYS A 40 -13.68 -21.72 -11.13
C CYS A 40 -13.21 -21.35 -12.54
N ASP A 41 -11.89 -21.24 -12.74
CA ASP A 41 -11.24 -20.90 -14.02
C ASP A 41 -11.71 -19.58 -14.67
N THR A 42 -12.40 -18.74 -13.91
CA THR A 42 -12.86 -17.44 -14.41
C THR A 42 -11.67 -16.50 -14.60
N ALA A 43 -11.53 -15.98 -15.82
CA ALA A 43 -10.50 -15.00 -16.16
C ALA A 43 -11.12 -13.60 -16.31
N VAL A 44 -10.62 -12.64 -15.55
CA VAL A 44 -10.96 -11.22 -15.67
C VAL A 44 -9.85 -10.54 -16.48
N ILE A 45 -10.18 -10.03 -17.67
CA ILE A 45 -9.23 -9.40 -18.60
C ILE A 45 -9.60 -7.93 -18.75
N GLY A 46 -8.61 -7.04 -18.66
CA GLY A 46 -8.81 -5.59 -18.75
C GLY A 46 -7.55 -4.84 -18.34
N GLY A 47 -7.52 -3.53 -18.55
CA GLY A 47 -6.42 -2.68 -18.10
C GLY A 47 -6.68 -2.14 -16.70
N PHE A 48 -6.08 -2.76 -15.68
CA PHE A 48 -6.23 -2.33 -14.29
C PHE A 48 -4.95 -1.67 -13.78
N HIS A 49 -5.10 -0.57 -13.03
CA HIS A 49 -4.00 0.01 -12.28
C HIS A 49 -3.66 -0.88 -11.08
N LEU A 50 -2.37 -0.94 -10.74
CA LEU A 50 -1.96 -1.56 -9.48
C LEU A 50 -2.56 -0.78 -8.30
N PRO A 51 -3.09 -1.45 -7.27
CA PRO A 51 -3.58 -0.78 -6.08
C PRO A 51 -2.52 0.16 -5.46
N PRO A 52 -2.90 1.27 -4.81
CA PRO A 52 -1.96 2.23 -4.21
C PRO A 52 -0.88 1.57 -3.35
N LEU A 53 -1.26 0.64 -2.47
CA LEU A 53 -0.31 -0.07 -1.59
C LEU A 53 0.71 -0.92 -2.37
N ALA A 54 0.32 -1.50 -3.50
CA ALA A 54 1.21 -2.31 -4.33
C ALA A 54 2.21 -1.46 -5.13
N ARG A 55 1.95 -0.15 -5.27
CA ARG A 55 2.82 0.83 -5.94
C ARG A 55 3.87 1.44 -5.02
N LEU A 56 3.73 1.28 -3.69
CA LEU A 56 4.72 1.72 -2.71
C LEU A 56 6.05 0.97 -2.87
N ALA A 57 7.14 1.57 -2.42
CA ALA A 57 8.42 0.88 -2.30
C ALA A 57 8.31 -0.31 -1.33
N PRO A 58 9.08 -1.40 -1.51
CA PRO A 58 9.05 -2.57 -0.63
C PRO A 58 9.23 -2.23 0.85
N GLU A 59 10.09 -1.25 1.17
CA GLU A 59 10.38 -0.79 2.52
C GLU A 59 9.18 -0.08 3.15
N ASP A 60 8.39 0.63 2.35
CA ASP A 60 7.18 1.32 2.78
C ASP A 60 6.02 0.36 2.94
N GLN A 61 5.90 -0.64 2.07
CA GLN A 61 4.94 -1.74 2.26
C GLN A 61 5.22 -2.49 3.57
N ALA A 62 6.49 -2.79 3.86
CA ALA A 62 6.89 -3.40 5.13
C ALA A 62 6.56 -2.50 6.33
N PHE A 63 6.75 -1.19 6.21
CA PHE A 63 6.38 -0.23 7.25
C PHE A 63 4.88 -0.25 7.54
N VAL A 64 4.02 -0.20 6.51
CA VAL A 64 2.56 -0.28 6.67
C VAL A 64 2.15 -1.58 7.36
N LEU A 65 2.74 -2.71 6.96
CA LEU A 65 2.41 -3.99 7.55
C LEU A 65 2.82 -4.08 9.03
N CYS A 66 4.01 -3.58 9.36
CA CYS A 66 4.48 -3.46 10.74
C CYS A 66 3.53 -2.57 11.56
N PHE A 67 3.11 -1.43 11.02
CA PHE A 67 2.14 -0.55 11.66
C PHE A 67 0.81 -1.25 11.97
N LEU A 68 0.29 -2.05 11.05
CA LEU A 68 -0.93 -2.81 11.28
C LEU A 68 -0.74 -3.93 12.32
N GLN A 69 0.40 -4.60 12.31
CA GLN A 69 0.73 -5.68 13.27
C GLN A 69 0.91 -5.16 14.70
N THR A 70 1.41 -3.93 14.88
CA THR A 70 1.52 -3.28 16.19
C THR A 70 0.24 -2.56 16.61
N GLY A 71 -0.86 -2.69 15.85
CA GLY A 71 -2.12 -1.98 16.12
C GLY A 71 -1.99 -0.45 16.02
N GLY A 72 -1.00 0.04 15.28
CA GLY A 72 -0.69 1.45 15.12
C GLY A 72 0.13 2.05 16.27
N ASN A 73 0.73 1.22 17.13
CA ASN A 73 1.57 1.71 18.22
C ASN A 73 2.94 2.19 17.70
N LEU A 74 3.03 3.49 17.42
CA LEU A 74 4.27 4.14 16.98
C LEU A 74 5.42 4.06 17.99
N LYS A 75 5.13 3.89 19.28
CA LYS A 75 6.19 3.75 20.29
C LYS A 75 6.87 2.39 20.15
N ASP A 76 6.09 1.33 20.09
CA ASP A 76 6.61 -0.04 19.93
C ASP A 76 7.35 -0.18 18.59
N MET A 77 6.84 0.45 17.54
CA MET A 77 7.57 0.52 16.26
C MET A 77 8.88 1.30 16.39
N ALA A 78 8.92 2.44 17.09
CA ALA A 78 10.14 3.23 17.22
C ALA A 78 11.25 2.43 17.93
N GLU A 79 10.86 1.67 18.97
CA GLU A 79 11.74 0.72 19.66
C GLU A 79 12.21 -0.40 18.71
N HIS A 80 11.30 -0.99 17.93
CA HIS A 80 11.63 -2.03 16.94
C HIS A 80 12.59 -1.56 15.83
N TYR A 81 12.37 -0.34 15.30
CA TYR A 81 13.21 0.26 14.26
C TYR A 81 14.48 0.91 14.82
N GLY A 82 14.64 1.00 16.16
CA GLY A 82 15.79 1.64 16.80
C GLY A 82 15.90 3.14 16.51
N VAL A 83 14.78 3.83 16.31
CA VAL A 83 14.72 5.27 15.99
C VAL A 83 13.94 6.05 17.05
N SER A 84 14.12 7.37 17.06
CA SER A 84 13.31 8.22 17.93
C SER A 84 11.84 8.24 17.47
N TYR A 85 10.91 8.40 18.42
CA TYR A 85 9.50 8.57 18.10
C TYR A 85 9.23 9.72 17.10
N PRO A 86 9.85 10.92 17.23
CA PRO A 86 9.72 11.96 16.21
C PRO A 86 10.17 11.52 14.81
N THR A 87 11.27 10.77 14.70
CA THR A 87 11.76 10.24 13.41
C THR A 87 10.74 9.30 12.77
N LEU A 88 10.18 8.38 13.56
CA LEU A 88 9.19 7.42 13.06
C LEU A 88 7.87 8.11 12.67
N ARG A 89 7.43 9.09 13.46
CA ARG A 89 6.24 9.89 13.16
C ARG A 89 6.38 10.63 11.84
N ASN A 90 7.49 11.33 11.63
CA ASN A 90 7.74 12.04 10.38
C ASN A 90 7.70 11.07 9.19
N ARG A 91 8.29 9.87 9.33
CA ARG A 91 8.22 8.83 8.28
C ARG A 91 6.78 8.37 8.00
N LEU A 92 5.95 8.21 9.03
CA LEU A 92 4.53 7.88 8.83
C LEU A 92 3.82 9.01 8.08
N ASP A 93 4.02 10.27 8.49
CA ASP A 93 3.38 11.43 7.86
C ASP A 93 3.78 11.55 6.37
N ASP A 94 5.07 11.36 6.05
CA ASP A 94 5.58 11.35 4.67
C ASP A 94 4.93 10.23 3.84
N LEU A 95 4.78 9.04 4.44
CA LEU A 95 4.18 7.88 3.77
C LEU A 95 2.67 8.07 3.51
N VAL A 96 1.96 8.67 4.46
CA VAL A 96 0.54 9.02 4.30
C VAL A 96 0.38 10.01 3.15
N ALA A 97 1.22 11.06 3.09
CA ALA A 97 1.17 12.04 2.00
C ALA A 97 1.43 11.41 0.63
N HIS A 98 2.38 10.46 0.55
CA HIS A 98 2.63 9.71 -0.68
C HIS A 98 1.43 8.85 -1.08
N LEU A 99 0.83 8.12 -0.13
CA LEU A 99 -0.37 7.33 -0.39
C LEU A 99 -1.55 8.18 -0.89
N ASP A 100 -1.76 9.35 -0.29
CA ASP A 100 -2.80 10.28 -0.73
C ASP A 100 -2.59 10.73 -2.18
N SER A 101 -1.35 10.97 -2.59
CA SER A 101 -1.01 11.28 -3.99
C SER A 101 -1.32 10.12 -4.94
N LEU A 102 -1.00 8.89 -4.55
CA LEU A 102 -1.29 7.69 -5.35
C LEU A 102 -2.79 7.42 -5.49
N VAL A 103 -3.57 7.71 -4.45
CA VAL A 103 -5.04 7.57 -4.47
C VAL A 103 -5.66 8.68 -5.31
N ALA A 104 -5.15 9.92 -5.21
CA ALA A 104 -5.62 11.02 -6.03
C ALA A 104 -5.41 10.77 -7.53
N ALA A 105 -4.29 10.14 -7.91
CA ALA A 105 -3.98 9.79 -9.30
C ALA A 105 -4.94 8.75 -9.92
N ASP A 106 -5.67 7.98 -9.11
CA ASP A 106 -6.63 6.97 -9.58
C ASP A 106 -8.07 7.50 -9.66
N ARG A 107 -8.33 8.74 -9.19
CA ARG A 107 -9.68 9.32 -9.22
C ARG A 107 -10.04 9.65 -10.67
N PRO A 108 -11.15 9.13 -11.21
CA PRO A 108 -11.61 9.53 -12.53
C PRO A 108 -11.95 11.03 -12.52
N GLU A 109 -11.52 11.75 -13.56
CA GLU A 109 -11.94 13.13 -13.83
C GLU A 109 -13.43 13.13 -14.20
N GLU A 110 -14.33 13.25 -13.23
CA GLU A 110 -15.77 13.44 -13.52
C GLU A 110 -16.04 14.88 -14.01
N GLU A 111 -16.19 14.97 -15.34
CA GLU A 111 -17.12 15.79 -16.14
C GLU A 111 -17.21 17.32 -15.89
N LEU A 112 -16.36 18.07 -16.61
CA LEU A 112 -16.65 19.46 -17.00
C LEU A 112 -17.54 19.49 -18.26
N GLY A 113 -18.85 19.58 -18.07
CA GLY A 113 -19.88 19.77 -19.10
C GLY A 113 -21.01 18.77 -18.88
N GLU A 114 -22.25 19.12 -18.53
CA GLU A 114 -23.11 20.12 -19.18
C GLU A 114 -23.93 20.91 -18.15
N ALA A 115 -23.62 22.19 -17.99
CA ALA A 115 -24.58 23.18 -17.50
C ALA A 115 -24.67 24.31 -18.53
N SER A 116 -25.01 23.96 -19.77
CA SER A 116 -25.38 24.92 -20.80
C SER A 116 -26.74 24.52 -21.39
N SER A 117 -27.70 25.44 -21.27
CA SER A 117 -28.95 25.46 -22.02
C SER A 117 -30.09 24.54 -21.55
N PHE A 118 -30.72 24.88 -20.42
CA PHE A 118 -32.19 24.84 -20.34
C PHE A 118 -32.72 26.28 -20.26
N SER A 119 -32.88 26.87 -21.44
CA SER A 119 -33.85 27.95 -21.67
C SER A 119 -34.80 27.43 -22.74
N GLN A 120 -35.95 26.96 -22.30
CA GLN A 120 -37.19 26.91 -23.08
C GLN A 120 -38.27 27.55 -22.22
#